data_AF-A0A3G1A920-F1
#
_entry.id   AF-A0A3G1A920-F1
#
_cell.length_a   1.000
_cell.length_b   1.000
_cell.length_c   1.000
_cell.angle_alpha   90.00
_cell.angle_beta   90.00
_cell.angle_gamma   90.00
#
_symmetry.space_group_name_H-M   'P 1'
#
loop_
_entity.id
_entity.type
_entity.pdbx_description
1 polymer ?
#
loop_
_entity_poly.entity_id
_entity_poly.type
_entity_poly.pdbx_seq_one_letter_code
_entity_poly.pdbx_strand_id
1 'polypeptide(L)'
;MHFTEKVLETLRGQLVDIHGDGGTYKGVITSQQLIEVARLLPKEELEVVVNNIPPIKDFAELAKREPSILFLIEVLMGVGVTVEDMLIPWDKVEFAIAVYKELKKRDLHPDEVSLAVELDVEGRRTFVSPLILEDKILAPLLKEIYEDFEVPKKEEEDGKESLMFVKPWRDIMYTDVFSVKGKEYSLTREEFEAILAKGKVYIRFWWD
;
A
#
# COMPACT_ATOMS: atom_id res chain seq x y z
N MET A 1 -22.03 21.10 1.58
CA MET A 1 -20.92 20.27 2.07
C MET A 1 -20.65 19.22 1.02
N HIS A 2 -19.51 19.32 0.35
CA HIS A 2 -19.06 18.39 -0.68
C HIS A 2 -18.82 17.00 -0.06
N PHE A 3 -18.93 15.91 -0.82
CA PHE A 3 -18.75 14.57 -0.25
C PHE A 3 -17.32 14.36 0.30
N THR A 4 -16.32 14.98 -0.32
CA THR A 4 -14.92 14.95 0.15
C THR A 4 -14.76 15.57 1.55
N GLU A 5 -15.54 16.61 1.89
CA GLU A 5 -15.54 17.21 3.25
C GLU A 5 -16.08 16.22 4.28
N LYS A 6 -17.11 15.44 3.93
CA LYS A 6 -17.66 14.38 4.80
C LYS A 6 -16.66 13.25 5.01
N VAL A 7 -15.96 12.85 3.95
CA VAL A 7 -14.90 11.82 4.02
C VAL A 7 -13.78 12.30 4.93
N LEU A 8 -13.29 13.53 4.75
CA LEU A 8 -12.26 14.12 5.60
C LEU A 8 -12.70 14.24 7.06
N GLU A 9 -13.95 14.63 7.33
CA GLU A 9 -14.48 14.68 8.70
C GLU A 9 -14.51 13.29 9.35
N THR A 10 -14.92 12.27 8.58
CA THR A 10 -14.99 10.87 9.03
C THR A 10 -13.60 10.30 9.35
N LEU A 11 -12.57 10.73 8.61
CA LEU A 11 -11.21 10.19 8.68
C LEU A 11 -10.16 11.16 9.21
N ARG A 12 -10.56 12.24 9.89
CA ARG A 12 -9.64 13.34 10.27
C ARG A 12 -8.42 12.90 11.07
N GLY A 13 -8.52 11.82 11.85
CA GLY A 13 -7.41 11.30 12.65
C GLY A 13 -6.44 10.39 11.88
N GLN A 14 -6.78 10.03 10.64
CA GLN A 14 -6.07 9.06 9.82
C GLN A 14 -5.42 9.71 8.60
N LEU A 15 -5.95 10.86 8.18
CA LEU A 15 -5.47 11.57 7.00
C LEU A 15 -4.46 12.68 7.37
N VAL A 16 -3.46 12.83 6.52
CA VAL A 16 -2.40 13.85 6.60
C VAL A 16 -2.53 14.79 5.42
N ASP A 17 -2.54 16.10 5.70
CA ASP A 17 -2.40 17.14 4.67
C ASP A 17 -0.94 17.12 4.16
N ILE A 18 -0.75 16.59 2.94
CA ILE A 18 0.59 16.31 2.42
C ILE A 18 1.29 17.57 1.87
N HIS A 19 0.53 18.60 1.47
CA HIS A 19 1.08 19.86 0.97
C HIS A 19 0.97 21.02 1.98
N GLY A 20 0.17 20.85 3.04
CA GLY A 20 -0.04 21.85 4.09
C GLY A 20 -0.92 23.02 3.63
N ASP A 21 -1.66 22.85 2.54
CA ASP A 21 -2.54 23.85 1.94
C ASP A 21 -4.03 23.49 2.05
N GLY A 22 -4.36 22.35 2.66
CA GLY A 22 -5.72 21.83 2.81
C GLY A 22 -6.36 21.33 1.51
N GLY A 23 -5.58 21.17 0.44
CA GLY A 23 -6.06 20.69 -0.86
C GLY A 23 -6.06 19.17 -1.00
N THR A 24 -5.01 18.51 -0.50
CA THR A 24 -4.78 17.07 -0.68
C THR A 24 -4.47 16.38 0.63
N TYR A 25 -5.21 15.31 0.90
CA TYR A 25 -5.03 14.50 2.09
C TYR A 25 -4.77 13.05 1.72
N LYS A 26 -3.76 12.42 2.32
CA LYS A 26 -3.48 10.98 2.17
C LYS A 26 -3.59 10.26 3.51
N GLY A 27 -3.92 8.97 3.50
CA GLY A 27 -3.95 8.18 4.72
C GLY A 27 -4.22 6.70 4.51
N VAL A 28 -3.57 5.87 5.33
CA VAL A 28 -3.83 4.43 5.37
C VAL A 28 -5.02 4.17 6.28
N ILE A 29 -6.07 3.58 5.73
CA ILE A 29 -7.31 3.27 6.40
C ILE A 29 -7.58 1.76 6.43
N THR A 30 -8.41 1.34 7.37
CA THR A 30 -8.86 -0.04 7.48
C THR A 30 -9.95 -0.36 6.46
N SER A 31 -10.17 -1.66 6.21
CA SER A 31 -11.31 -2.15 5.42
C SER A 31 -12.67 -1.61 5.90
N GLN A 32 -12.89 -1.54 7.22
CA GLN A 32 -14.13 -0.99 7.79
C GLN A 32 -14.31 0.50 7.45
N GLN A 33 -13.24 1.28 7.55
CA GLN A 33 -13.25 2.69 7.19
C GLN A 33 -13.48 2.88 5.69
N LEU A 34 -12.89 2.04 4.82
CA LEU A 34 -13.15 2.13 3.38
C LEU A 34 -14.63 1.85 3.06
N ILE A 35 -15.25 0.87 3.73
CA ILE A 35 -16.68 0.60 3.58
C ILE A 35 -17.52 1.81 4.01
N GLU A 36 -17.12 2.53 5.06
CA GLU A 36 -17.77 3.77 5.49
C GLU A 36 -17.60 4.90 4.48
N VAL A 37 -16.38 5.10 3.97
CA VAL A 37 -16.09 6.06 2.89
C VAL A 37 -16.98 5.77 1.68
N ALA A 38 -17.04 4.53 1.22
CA ALA A 38 -17.85 4.14 0.07
C ALA A 38 -19.35 4.47 0.23
N ARG A 39 -19.88 4.48 1.45
CA ARG A 39 -21.28 4.88 1.71
C ARG A 39 -21.51 6.39 1.62
N LEU A 40 -20.45 7.19 1.77
CA LEU A 40 -20.51 8.65 1.70
C LEU A 40 -20.36 9.17 0.27
N LEU A 41 -19.80 8.36 -0.63
CA LEU A 41 -19.56 8.73 -2.02
C LEU A 41 -20.85 8.72 -2.85
N PRO A 42 -21.00 9.66 -3.80
CA PRO A 42 -22.00 9.56 -4.86
C PRO A 42 -21.84 8.24 -5.65
N LYS A 43 -22.93 7.77 -6.26
CA LYS A 43 -22.92 6.52 -7.01
C LYS A 43 -21.97 6.58 -8.20
N GLU A 44 -21.86 7.75 -8.80
CA GLU A 44 -21.00 8.02 -9.95
C GLU A 44 -19.53 7.84 -9.56
N GLU A 45 -19.12 8.39 -8.41
CA GLU A 45 -17.75 8.28 -7.87
C GLU A 45 -17.35 6.84 -7.52
N LEU A 46 -18.31 6.00 -7.11
CA LEU A 46 -18.05 4.60 -6.77
C LEU A 46 -17.65 3.73 -7.97
N GLU A 47 -17.99 4.17 -9.18
CA GLU A 47 -17.88 3.42 -10.43
C GLU A 47 -16.73 3.93 -11.32
N VAL A 48 -16.09 5.05 -10.95
CA VAL A 48 -15.02 5.66 -11.75
C VAL A 48 -13.79 4.75 -11.75
N VAL A 49 -13.22 4.57 -12.95
CA VAL A 49 -11.89 4.00 -13.15
C VAL A 49 -10.96 5.14 -13.56
N VAL A 50 -9.87 5.31 -12.82
CA VAL A 50 -8.81 6.31 -13.09
C VAL A 50 -7.52 5.54 -13.29
N ASN A 51 -6.78 5.73 -14.39
CA ASN A 51 -5.47 5.08 -14.62
C ASN A 51 -5.43 3.57 -14.31
N ASN A 52 -6.42 2.78 -14.75
CA ASN A 52 -6.53 1.34 -14.44
C ASN A 52 -6.71 0.99 -12.95
N ILE A 53 -6.87 1.98 -12.07
CA ILE A 53 -7.25 1.78 -10.67
C ILE A 53 -8.66 1.18 -10.62
N PRO A 54 -8.87 0.06 -9.90
CA PRO A 54 -10.19 -0.48 -9.68
C PRO A 54 -11.17 0.55 -9.09
N PRO A 55 -12.45 0.50 -9.46
CA PRO A 55 -13.43 1.42 -8.90
C PRO A 55 -13.58 1.19 -7.39
N ILE A 56 -13.85 2.24 -6.61
CA ILE A 56 -13.94 2.16 -5.14
C ILE A 56 -14.94 1.10 -4.68
N LYS A 57 -16.02 0.87 -5.43
CA LYS A 57 -16.98 -0.20 -5.12
C LYS A 57 -16.31 -1.57 -5.03
N ASP A 58 -15.32 -1.86 -5.87
CA ASP A 58 -14.67 -3.16 -5.92
C ASP A 58 -13.75 -3.34 -4.72
N PHE A 59 -13.01 -2.29 -4.36
CA PHE A 59 -12.23 -2.27 -3.13
C PHE A 59 -13.13 -2.40 -1.89
N ALA A 60 -14.30 -1.74 -1.87
CA ALA A 60 -15.26 -1.87 -0.77
C ALA A 60 -15.87 -3.28 -0.67
N GLU A 61 -16.13 -3.95 -1.79
CA GLU A 61 -16.54 -5.36 -1.79
C GLU A 61 -15.42 -6.29 -1.32
N LEU A 62 -14.17 -6.01 -1.71
CA LEU A 62 -13.01 -6.76 -1.25
C LEU A 62 -12.80 -6.57 0.26
N ALA A 63 -12.90 -5.35 0.76
CA ALA A 63 -12.82 -5.00 2.18
C ALA A 63 -13.87 -5.72 3.04
N LYS A 64 -15.07 -5.98 2.50
CA LYS A 64 -16.10 -6.79 3.19
C LYS A 64 -15.69 -8.26 3.30
N ARG A 65 -15.02 -8.80 2.28
CA ARG A 65 -14.61 -10.21 2.22
C ARG A 65 -13.35 -10.46 3.04
N GLU A 66 -12.45 -9.48 3.07
CA GLU A 66 -11.17 -9.59 3.74
C GLU A 66 -10.88 -8.36 4.61
N PRO A 67 -11.37 -8.33 5.86
CA PRO A 67 -11.27 -7.17 6.76
C PRO A 67 -9.84 -6.81 7.19
N SER A 68 -8.85 -7.70 7.00
CA SER A 68 -7.47 -7.44 7.39
C SER A 68 -6.70 -6.58 6.39
N ILE A 69 -7.27 -6.27 5.22
CA ILE A 69 -6.63 -5.39 4.23
C ILE A 69 -6.68 -3.95 4.72
N LEU A 70 -5.60 -3.22 4.44
CA LEU A 70 -5.53 -1.78 4.58
C LEU A 70 -5.44 -1.13 3.20
N PHE A 71 -5.86 0.13 3.13
CA PHE A 71 -5.91 0.89 1.88
C PHE A 71 -5.27 2.25 2.10
N LEU A 72 -4.34 2.66 1.23
CA LEU A 72 -3.96 4.07 1.13
C LEU A 72 -5.00 4.75 0.27
N ILE A 73 -5.64 5.78 0.82
CA ILE A 73 -6.51 6.65 0.05
C ILE A 73 -5.91 8.03 -0.10
N GLU A 74 -6.20 8.66 -1.23
CA GLU A 74 -6.02 10.08 -1.44
C GLU A 74 -7.40 10.74 -1.53
N VAL A 75 -7.55 11.87 -0.85
CA VAL A 75 -8.73 12.73 -0.90
C VAL A 75 -8.30 14.08 -1.46
N LEU A 76 -8.77 14.36 -2.68
CA LEU A 76 -8.60 15.65 -3.35
C LEU A 76 -9.83 16.51 -3.07
N MET A 77 -9.65 17.57 -2.29
CA MET A 77 -10.78 18.37 -1.80
C MET A 77 -11.57 19.01 -2.93
N GLY A 78 -12.89 18.74 -2.96
CA GLY A 78 -13.78 19.23 -4.01
C GLY A 78 -13.71 18.44 -5.32
N VAL A 79 -12.86 17.42 -5.40
CA VAL A 79 -12.64 16.61 -6.60
C VAL A 79 -13.12 15.18 -6.38
N GLY A 80 -12.44 14.40 -5.54
CA GLY A 80 -12.71 12.96 -5.46
C GLY A 80 -11.92 12.23 -4.38
N VAL A 81 -12.08 10.92 -4.37
CA VAL A 81 -11.33 9.98 -3.53
C VAL A 81 -10.76 8.91 -4.45
N THR A 82 -9.51 8.54 -4.26
CA THR A 82 -8.82 7.46 -4.98
C THR A 82 -8.18 6.51 -3.98
N VAL A 83 -8.01 5.25 -4.39
CA VAL A 83 -7.24 4.24 -3.65
C VAL A 83 -5.93 4.05 -4.41
N GLU A 84 -4.82 4.48 -3.82
CA GLU A 84 -3.49 4.39 -4.44
C GLU A 84 -2.78 3.10 -4.06
N ASP A 85 -3.04 2.57 -2.86
CA ASP A 85 -2.46 1.31 -2.41
C ASP A 85 -3.47 0.39 -1.77
N MET A 86 -3.24 -0.90 -1.97
CA MET A 86 -3.84 -1.97 -1.21
C MET A 86 -2.75 -2.79 -0.50
N LEU A 87 -2.84 -2.88 0.81
CA LEU A 87 -1.88 -3.57 1.68
C LEU A 87 -2.51 -4.85 2.21
N ILE A 88 -2.17 -5.97 1.58
CA ILE A 88 -2.65 -7.31 1.97
C ILE A 88 -1.64 -7.89 2.97
N PRO A 89 -2.06 -8.36 4.16
CA PRO A 89 -1.15 -8.98 5.11
C PRO A 89 -0.32 -10.12 4.50
N TRP A 90 0.97 -10.19 4.86
CA TRP A 90 1.91 -11.15 4.29
C TRP A 90 1.51 -12.61 4.51
N ASP A 91 0.79 -12.93 5.57
CA ASP A 91 0.26 -14.28 5.81
C ASP A 91 -0.88 -14.69 4.86
N LYS A 92 -1.32 -13.78 3.97
CA LYS A 92 -2.39 -13.98 2.98
C LYS A 92 -1.88 -13.98 1.53
N VAL A 93 -0.66 -14.49 1.31
CA VAL A 93 -0.03 -14.62 -0.02
C VAL A 93 -0.96 -15.23 -1.07
N GLU A 94 -1.60 -16.37 -0.79
CA GLU A 94 -2.49 -17.05 -1.75
C GLU A 94 -3.68 -16.17 -2.15
N PHE A 95 -4.21 -15.41 -1.20
CA PHE A 95 -5.28 -14.46 -1.46
C PHE A 95 -4.77 -13.30 -2.34
N ALA A 96 -3.59 -12.76 -2.05
CA ALA A 96 -2.98 -11.72 -2.88
C ALA A 96 -2.78 -12.18 -4.33
N ILE A 97 -2.28 -13.41 -4.55
CA ILE A 97 -2.13 -14.01 -5.88
C ILE A 97 -3.48 -14.10 -6.60
N ALA A 98 -4.52 -14.56 -5.90
CA ALA A 98 -5.86 -14.67 -6.47
C ALA A 98 -6.43 -13.30 -6.86
N VAL A 99 -6.26 -12.29 -6.00
CA VAL A 99 -6.68 -10.91 -6.29
C VAL A 99 -5.93 -10.35 -7.49
N TYR A 100 -4.60 -10.48 -7.55
CA TYR A 100 -3.81 -10.01 -8.68
C TYR A 100 -4.27 -10.66 -10.01
N LYS A 101 -4.45 -11.98 -10.02
CA LYS A 101 -4.92 -12.70 -11.21
C LYS A 101 -6.28 -12.20 -11.69
N GLU A 102 -7.17 -11.85 -10.77
CA GLU A 102 -8.48 -11.31 -11.11
C GLU A 102 -8.40 -9.87 -11.65
N LEU A 103 -7.57 -9.03 -11.04
CA LEU A 103 -7.29 -7.66 -11.51
C LEU A 103 -6.69 -7.67 -12.92
N LYS A 104 -5.72 -8.54 -13.18
CA LYS A 104 -5.07 -8.70 -14.48
C LYS A 104 -6.04 -9.09 -15.60
N LYS A 105 -7.00 -10.00 -15.33
CA LYS A 105 -8.04 -10.36 -16.32
C LYS A 105 -8.93 -9.19 -16.73
N ARG A 106 -9.05 -8.18 -15.85
CA ARG A 106 -9.90 -7.01 -16.03
C ARG A 106 -9.14 -5.78 -16.52
N ASP A 107 -7.84 -5.93 -16.78
CA ASP A 107 -6.93 -4.84 -17.13
C ASP A 107 -6.85 -3.74 -16.05
N LEU A 108 -6.96 -4.14 -14.78
CA LEU A 108 -6.89 -3.25 -13.60
C LEU A 108 -5.70 -3.62 -12.71
N HIS A 109 -4.61 -4.06 -13.32
CA HIS A 109 -3.43 -4.55 -12.60
C HIS A 109 -2.68 -3.38 -11.95
N PRO A 110 -2.08 -3.60 -10.76
CA PRO A 110 -1.24 -2.58 -10.15
C PRO A 110 0.02 -2.34 -10.98
N ASP A 111 0.52 -1.10 -10.95
CA ASP A 111 1.78 -0.70 -11.59
C ASP A 111 2.98 -1.36 -10.90
N GLU A 112 2.88 -1.56 -9.58
CA GLU A 112 3.92 -2.21 -8.79
C GLU A 112 3.32 -3.19 -7.76
N VAL A 113 3.99 -4.33 -7.60
CA VAL A 113 3.78 -5.24 -6.48
C VAL A 113 5.06 -5.26 -5.65
N SER A 114 5.02 -4.72 -4.45
CA SER A 114 6.17 -4.63 -3.55
C SER A 114 5.82 -5.02 -2.11
N LEU A 115 6.77 -4.89 -1.19
CA LEU A 115 6.50 -5.06 0.24
C LEU A 115 6.16 -3.70 0.87
N ALA A 116 5.34 -3.74 1.91
CA ALA A 116 5.18 -2.63 2.84
C ALA A 116 5.34 -3.13 4.27
N VAL A 117 5.91 -2.30 5.14
CA VAL A 117 6.10 -2.60 6.55
C VAL A 117 5.50 -1.50 7.40
N GLU A 118 4.80 -1.92 8.44
CA GLU A 118 4.25 -1.04 9.44
C GLU A 118 5.23 -0.86 10.62
N LEU A 119 5.60 0.39 10.85
CA LEU A 119 6.47 0.83 11.93
C LEU A 119 5.72 1.74 12.91
N ASP A 120 6.21 1.78 14.15
CA ASP A 120 5.88 2.85 15.10
C ASP A 120 7.03 3.84 15.10
N VAL A 121 6.77 5.07 14.63
CA VAL A 121 7.75 6.14 14.53
C VAL A 121 7.20 7.34 15.29
N GLU A 122 7.89 7.78 16.33
CA GLU A 122 7.49 8.94 17.15
C GLU A 122 6.05 8.79 17.72
N GLY A 123 5.63 7.56 18.04
CA GLY A 123 4.29 7.27 18.56
C GLY A 123 3.19 7.29 17.49
N ARG A 124 3.57 7.22 16.21
CA ARG A 124 2.66 7.20 15.06
C ARG A 124 2.89 5.94 14.23
N ARG A 125 1.79 5.39 13.73
CA ARG A 125 1.81 4.28 12.77
C ARG A 125 2.29 4.82 11.42
N THR A 126 3.40 4.31 10.94
CA THR A 126 4.01 4.70 9.66
C THR A 126 4.13 3.47 8.77
N PHE A 127 3.88 3.63 7.47
CA PHE A 127 4.03 2.57 6.50
C PHE A 127 5.15 2.91 5.54
N VAL A 128 6.01 1.93 5.33
CA VAL A 128 7.22 2.12 4.55
C VAL A 128 7.31 1.05 3.47
N SER A 129 7.86 1.39 2.31
CA SER A 129 8.18 0.42 1.24
C SER A 129 9.71 0.27 1.05
N PRO A 130 10.26 -0.96 0.90
CA PRO A 130 11.70 -1.20 0.83
C PRO A 130 12.26 -1.03 -0.58
N LEU A 131 13.55 -0.70 -0.70
CA LEU A 131 14.22 -0.50 -2.01
C LEU A 131 15.15 -1.66 -2.49
N ILE A 132 15.29 -2.80 -1.78
CA ILE A 132 15.97 -4.05 -2.27
C ILE A 132 15.44 -5.36 -1.66
N LEU A 133 14.65 -5.34 -0.57
CA LEU A 133 14.29 -6.60 0.12
C LEU A 133 13.44 -7.57 -0.73
N GLU A 134 12.99 -7.11 -1.89
CA GLU A 134 12.14 -7.79 -2.85
C GLU A 134 12.75 -9.12 -3.34
N ASP A 135 14.07 -9.23 -3.46
CA ASP A 135 14.71 -10.33 -4.20
C ASP A 135 14.65 -11.71 -3.51
N LYS A 136 14.45 -11.80 -2.19
CA LYS A 136 14.43 -13.10 -1.47
C LYS A 136 13.06 -13.48 -0.93
N ILE A 137 12.32 -12.49 -0.42
CA ILE A 137 11.01 -12.71 0.21
C ILE A 137 9.91 -12.60 -0.82
N LEU A 138 9.97 -11.58 -1.68
CA LEU A 138 8.93 -11.28 -2.65
C LEU A 138 9.14 -12.04 -3.98
N ALA A 139 10.38 -12.36 -4.35
CA ALA A 139 10.70 -13.02 -5.62
C ALA A 139 9.91 -14.32 -5.92
N PRO A 140 9.66 -15.24 -4.97
CA PRO A 140 8.79 -16.39 -5.22
C PRO A 140 7.36 -15.96 -5.59
N LEU A 141 6.82 -14.95 -4.90
CA LEU A 141 5.50 -14.37 -5.20
C LEU A 141 5.50 -13.69 -6.57
N LEU A 142 6.51 -12.87 -6.87
CA LEU A 142 6.63 -12.18 -8.17
C LEU A 142 6.73 -13.17 -9.31
N LYS A 143 7.41 -14.31 -9.14
CA LYS A 143 7.45 -15.37 -10.15
C LYS A 143 6.08 -16.00 -10.42
N GLU A 144 5.21 -16.08 -9.42
CA GLU A 144 3.84 -16.58 -9.61
C GLU A 144 2.88 -15.55 -10.24
N ILE A 145 3.19 -14.26 -10.06
CA ILE A 145 2.44 -13.11 -10.58
C ILE A 145 2.87 -12.78 -12.03
N TYR A 146 4.18 -12.82 -12.28
CA TYR A 146 4.85 -12.48 -13.53
C TYR A 146 5.61 -13.73 -14.02
N GLU A 147 5.07 -14.41 -15.03
CA GLU A 147 5.65 -15.65 -15.57
C GLU A 147 7.10 -15.46 -16.08
N ASP A 148 7.44 -14.26 -16.54
CA ASP A 148 8.76 -13.89 -17.05
C ASP A 148 9.69 -13.30 -15.98
N PHE A 149 9.30 -13.29 -14.69
CA PHE A 149 10.16 -12.75 -13.63
C PHE A 149 11.33 -13.68 -13.36
N GLU A 150 12.51 -13.28 -13.85
CA GLU A 150 13.77 -13.92 -13.50
C GLU A 150 14.23 -13.44 -12.12
N VAL A 151 14.25 -14.35 -11.15
CA VAL A 151 14.87 -14.08 -9.85
C VAL A 151 16.35 -13.74 -10.08
N PRO A 152 16.82 -12.54 -9.72
CA PRO A 152 18.22 -12.17 -9.90
C PRO A 152 19.11 -13.16 -9.15
N LYS A 153 19.94 -13.92 -9.88
CA LYS A 153 21.00 -14.73 -9.26
C LYS A 153 22.07 -13.76 -8.75
N LYS A 154 22.17 -13.54 -7.45
CA LYS A 154 23.34 -12.85 -6.89
C LYS A 154 24.41 -13.84 -6.44
N GLU A 155 25.61 -13.58 -6.95
CA GLU A 155 26.87 -14.19 -6.55
C GLU A 155 26.98 -14.19 -5.02
N GLU A 156 27.27 -15.34 -4.45
CA GLU A 156 27.59 -15.49 -3.03
C GLU A 156 28.83 -14.63 -2.74
N GLU A 157 28.66 -13.42 -2.21
CA GLU A 157 29.76 -12.74 -1.55
C GLU A 157 30.11 -13.57 -0.30
N ASP A 158 31.11 -14.43 -0.49
CA ASP A 158 31.74 -15.26 0.52
C ASP A 158 32.01 -14.46 1.81
N GLY A 159 31.47 -14.96 2.94
CA GLY A 159 32.14 -14.80 4.24
C GLY A 159 31.77 -13.60 5.10
N LYS A 160 30.74 -12.82 4.77
CA LYS A 160 30.08 -11.95 5.77
C LYS A 160 28.67 -12.46 5.97
N GLU A 161 28.28 -12.70 7.23
CA GLU A 161 26.89 -12.98 7.60
C GLU A 161 25.96 -12.18 6.70
N SER A 162 25.08 -12.87 5.99
CA SER A 162 24.23 -12.32 4.94
C SER A 162 23.39 -11.17 5.50
N LEU A 163 23.95 -9.97 5.50
CA LEU A 163 23.31 -8.74 5.88
C LEU A 163 22.27 -8.48 4.80
N MET A 164 21.01 -8.84 5.08
CA MET A 164 19.90 -8.13 4.46
C MET A 164 20.05 -6.68 4.89
N PHE A 165 20.77 -5.88 4.11
CA PHE A 165 20.71 -4.44 4.24
C PHE A 165 19.27 -4.05 3.94
N VAL A 166 18.52 -3.80 5.00
CA VAL A 166 17.18 -3.25 4.91
C VAL A 166 17.39 -1.79 4.46
N LYS A 167 17.43 -1.57 3.14
CA LYS A 167 17.71 -0.27 2.46
C LYS A 167 16.85 0.87 3.03
N PRO A 168 17.15 2.16 2.74
CA PRO A 168 16.28 3.24 3.17
C PRO A 168 14.87 2.97 2.62
N TRP A 169 13.91 2.89 3.53
CA TRP A 169 12.51 2.81 3.12
C TRP A 169 11.98 4.21 2.97
N ARG A 170 11.01 4.38 2.06
CA ARG A 170 10.29 5.65 1.94
C ARG A 170 8.92 5.51 2.61
N ASP A 171 8.53 6.56 3.33
CA ASP A 171 7.18 6.66 3.87
C ASP A 171 6.18 6.73 2.71
N ILE A 172 5.31 5.73 2.64
CA ILE A 172 4.27 5.58 1.61
C ILE A 172 3.34 6.81 1.59
N MET A 173 3.21 7.51 2.71
CA MET A 173 2.40 8.72 2.82
C MET A 173 3.03 9.96 2.15
N TYR A 174 4.34 9.95 1.92
CA TYR A 174 5.12 11.11 1.45
C TYR A 174 5.95 10.79 0.20
N THR A 175 5.61 9.72 -0.54
CA THR A 175 6.39 9.22 -1.68
C THR A 175 6.16 9.93 -3.00
N ASP A 176 5.30 10.96 -3.07
CA ASP A 176 5.15 11.72 -4.31
C ASP A 176 6.53 12.22 -4.75
N VAL A 177 6.96 11.80 -5.94
CA VAL A 177 8.34 11.85 -6.46
C VAL A 177 8.87 13.29 -6.51
N PHE A 178 7.97 14.26 -6.45
CA PHE A 178 8.25 15.70 -6.47
C PHE A 178 8.22 16.38 -5.09
N SER A 179 7.83 15.68 -4.01
CA SER A 179 7.74 16.25 -2.66
C SER A 179 9.02 16.01 -1.83
N VAL A 180 9.64 17.12 -1.43
CA VAL A 180 11.04 17.24 -0.96
C VAL A 180 11.23 16.82 0.52
N LYS A 181 10.49 15.82 1.04
CA LYS A 181 10.62 15.41 2.46
C LYS A 181 10.52 13.90 2.69
N GLY A 182 11.22 13.10 1.89
CA GLY A 182 11.41 11.69 2.22
C GLY A 182 12.12 11.53 3.56
N LYS A 183 11.43 10.99 4.57
CA LYS A 183 12.11 10.40 5.74
C LYS A 183 12.59 9.01 5.32
N GLU A 184 13.89 8.78 5.46
CA GLU A 184 14.50 7.47 5.23
C GLU A 184 14.51 6.66 6.53
N TYR A 185 14.13 5.39 6.44
CA TYR A 185 14.11 4.46 7.57
C TYR A 185 15.08 3.31 7.32
N SER A 186 15.72 2.78 8.36
CA SER A 186 16.57 1.58 8.27
C SER A 186 16.19 0.60 9.38
N LEU A 187 16.16 -0.70 9.06
CA LEU A 187 15.99 -1.77 10.05
C LEU A 187 17.19 -2.72 10.02
N THR A 188 17.46 -3.38 11.12
CA THR A 188 18.29 -4.59 11.14
C THR A 188 17.45 -5.80 10.71
N ARG A 189 18.13 -6.93 10.43
CA ARG A 189 17.46 -8.19 10.10
C ARG A 189 16.56 -8.67 11.24
N GLU A 190 17.05 -8.64 12.47
CA GLU A 190 16.31 -9.08 13.66
C GLU A 190 15.06 -8.21 13.88
N GLU A 191 15.17 -6.89 13.66
CA GLU A 191 14.02 -5.99 13.71
C GLU A 191 12.99 -6.33 12.65
N PHE A 192 13.42 -6.58 11.41
CA PHE A 192 12.52 -7.00 10.33
C PHE A 192 11.83 -8.34 10.65
N GLU A 193 12.58 -9.36 11.07
CA GLU A 193 12.02 -10.67 11.43
C GLU A 193 11.05 -10.55 12.62
N ALA A 194 11.32 -9.69 13.59
CA ALA A 194 10.41 -9.40 14.69
C ALA A 194 9.14 -8.69 14.22
N ILE A 195 9.21 -7.82 13.22
CA ILE A 195 8.05 -7.16 12.61
C ILE A 195 7.22 -8.15 11.79
N LEU A 196 7.88 -9.03 11.03
CA LEU A 196 7.27 -10.14 10.31
C LEU A 196 6.49 -11.05 11.25
N ALA A 197 7.10 -11.46 12.37
CA ALA A 197 6.45 -12.28 13.39
C ALA A 197 5.23 -11.59 14.06
N LYS A 198 5.17 -10.25 14.01
CA LYS A 198 4.03 -9.46 14.53
C LYS A 198 2.90 -9.28 13.50
N GLY A 199 3.02 -9.82 12.28
CA GLY A 199 2.03 -9.65 11.22
C GLY A 199 1.95 -8.22 10.68
N LYS A 200 3.06 -7.47 10.76
CA LYS A 200 3.16 -6.06 10.35
C LYS A 200 3.87 -5.86 9.01
N VAL A 201 3.89 -6.91 8.20
CA VAL A 201 4.44 -6.93 6.84
C VAL A 201 3.29 -7.21 5.90
N TYR A 202 3.25 -6.48 4.79
CA TYR A 202 2.17 -6.48 3.83
C TYR A 202 2.73 -6.62 2.41
N ILE A 203 1.97 -7.28 1.55
CA ILE A 203 2.10 -7.23 0.10
C ILE A 203 1.37 -5.97 -0.35
N ARG A 204 2.10 -5.05 -0.97
CA ARG A 204 1.61 -3.77 -1.48
C ARG A 204 1.29 -3.91 -2.95
N PHE A 205 0.06 -3.61 -3.33
CA PHE A 205 -0.34 -3.34 -4.71
C PHE A 205 -0.49 -1.83 -4.84
N TRP A 206 0.33 -1.22 -5.69
CA TRP A 206 0.37 0.24 -5.90
C TRP A 206 -0.12 0.59 -7.30
N TRP A 207 -0.86 1.69 -7.41
CA TRP A 207 -1.27 2.34 -8.66
C TRP A 207 -0.87 3.82 -8.68
N ASP A 208 -0.48 4.33 -9.86
CA ASP A 208 -0.11 5.74 -10.11
C ASP A 208 -1.18 6.56 -10.87
#